data_AF-A0A1B7W8A1-F1
#
_entry.id   AF-A0A1B7W8A1-F1
#
_cell.length_a   1.000
_cell.length_b   1.000
_cell.length_c   1.000
_cell.angle_alpha   90.00
_cell.angle_beta   90.00
_cell.angle_gamma   90.00
#
_symmetry.space_group_name_H-M   'P 1'
#
loop_
_entity.id
_entity.type
_entity.pdbx_description
1 polymer ?
#
loop_
_entity_poly.entity_id
_entity_poly.type
_entity_poly.pdbx_seq_one_letter_code
_entity_poly.pdbx_strand_id
1 'polypeptide(L)'
;MAATMLSVMSGPAEAFTAYDCTNVSNSVVAYSLLDPAPCESGSKNADFERTVHGELVQQRKDRVTNVFRCQVVESIMSQYCGMWSAAGVVRYLKFREPKNVDPAACRRAQETGRLAVDGRIFNVTLGAWTSSTYFRTGDLDSGSTCHESNLNVDGVRYEHQTAQSVLEMRVWEESARVNDMAGTITLISGLQARLTDLSFMDSMEGTGVWSHETHTCPEGIVQLYLGPVKIF
;
A
#
# COMPACT_ATOMS: atom_id res chain seq x y z
N MET A 1 -3.63 -12.73 -57.76
CA MET A 1 -3.32 -13.34 -56.45
C MET A 1 -2.45 -12.38 -55.66
N ALA A 2 -2.50 -12.46 -54.33
CA ALA A 2 -1.90 -11.58 -53.31
C ALA A 2 -2.78 -10.40 -52.87
N ALA A 3 -3.70 -10.70 -51.94
CA ALA A 3 -4.26 -9.77 -50.98
C ALA A 3 -3.36 -9.78 -49.74
N THR A 4 -2.87 -8.62 -49.30
CA THR A 4 -2.13 -8.47 -48.05
C THR A 4 -3.01 -7.68 -47.08
N MET A 5 -3.51 -8.36 -46.05
CA MET A 5 -4.26 -7.80 -44.94
C MET A 5 -3.42 -6.76 -44.17
N LEU A 6 -3.98 -5.57 -43.95
CA LEU A 6 -3.65 -4.76 -42.77
C LEU A 6 -4.72 -5.03 -41.71
N SER A 7 -4.36 -5.81 -40.68
CA SER A 7 -5.13 -5.94 -39.45
C SER A 7 -4.86 -4.72 -38.56
N VAL A 8 -5.81 -3.79 -38.49
CA VAL A 8 -5.83 -2.73 -37.47
C VAL A 8 -6.25 -3.38 -36.16
N MET A 9 -5.39 -3.29 -35.15
CA MET A 9 -5.69 -3.75 -33.79
C MET A 9 -6.66 -2.76 -33.14
N SER A 10 -7.94 -3.08 -33.12
CA SER A 10 -8.93 -2.43 -32.26
C SER A 10 -8.87 -3.05 -30.87
N GLY A 11 -8.19 -2.38 -29.93
CA GLY A 11 -8.31 -2.71 -28.51
C GLY A 11 -9.72 -2.37 -28.00
N PRO A 12 -10.19 -3.01 -26.91
CA PRO A 12 -11.48 -2.67 -26.32
C PRO A 12 -11.43 -1.23 -25.79
N ALA A 13 -12.36 -0.39 -26.29
CA ALA A 13 -12.57 0.95 -25.76
C ALA A 13 -13.29 0.85 -24.42
N GLU A 14 -12.69 1.39 -23.36
CA GLU A 14 -13.35 1.55 -22.07
C GLU A 14 -14.40 2.66 -22.19
N ALA A 15 -15.68 2.26 -22.19
CA ALA A 15 -16.81 3.17 -22.18
C ALA A 15 -17.06 3.68 -20.74
N PHE A 16 -17.36 4.97 -20.59
CA PHE A 16 -17.83 5.51 -19.33
C PHE A 16 -19.18 4.89 -18.97
N THR A 17 -19.26 4.28 -17.80
CA THR A 17 -20.52 3.74 -17.26
C THR A 17 -21.05 4.73 -16.22
N ALA A 18 -22.16 5.40 -16.53
CA ALA A 18 -22.86 6.24 -15.56
C ALA A 18 -23.79 5.37 -14.71
N TYR A 19 -23.71 5.50 -13.39
CA TYR A 19 -24.53 4.74 -12.45
C TYR A 19 -25.55 5.67 -11.79
N ASP A 20 -26.84 5.42 -12.03
CA ASP A 20 -27.91 6.00 -11.24
C ASP A 20 -28.23 5.04 -10.08
N CYS A 21 -27.71 5.34 -8.88
CA CYS A 21 -27.91 4.52 -7.68
C CYS A 21 -29.34 4.64 -7.08
N THR A 22 -30.25 5.42 -7.68
CA THR A 22 -31.60 5.65 -7.15
C THR A 22 -32.71 4.90 -7.88
N ASN A 23 -32.47 4.43 -9.11
CA ASN A 23 -33.49 3.76 -9.90
C ASN A 23 -32.91 2.81 -10.97
N VAL A 24 -33.02 1.49 -10.72
CA VAL A 24 -32.52 0.41 -11.61
C VAL A 24 -33.21 0.39 -12.98
N SER A 25 -34.31 1.14 -13.15
CA SER A 25 -35.12 1.17 -14.37
C SER A 25 -34.78 2.29 -15.36
N ASN A 26 -33.87 3.21 -15.02
CA ASN A 26 -33.54 4.32 -15.90
C ASN A 26 -32.65 3.89 -17.06
N SER A 27 -32.98 4.35 -18.27
CA SER A 27 -32.18 4.08 -19.47
C SER A 27 -30.87 4.87 -19.41
N VAL A 28 -29.77 4.18 -19.12
CA VAL A 28 -28.42 4.76 -19.18
C VAL A 28 -27.94 4.75 -20.64
N VAL A 29 -27.60 5.93 -21.16
CA VAL A 29 -26.98 6.06 -22.50
C VAL A 29 -25.56 6.61 -22.32
N ALA A 30 -24.57 5.82 -22.71
CA ALA A 30 -23.16 6.19 -22.65
C ALA A 30 -22.70 6.71 -24.02
N TYR A 31 -21.93 7.80 -24.01
CA TYR A 31 -21.34 8.40 -25.21
C TYR A 31 -19.81 8.42 -25.09
N SER A 32 -19.10 7.97 -26.13
CA SER A 32 -17.65 8.12 -26.22
C SER A 32 -17.31 9.51 -26.75
N LEU A 33 -16.43 10.24 -26.05
CA LEU A 33 -15.92 11.55 -26.49
C LEU A 33 -14.56 11.44 -27.19
N LEU A 34 -13.98 10.25 -27.27
CA LEU A 34 -12.64 10.03 -27.84
C LEU A 34 -12.69 10.00 -29.36
N ASP A 35 -13.72 9.37 -29.93
CA ASP A 35 -13.93 9.29 -31.37
C ASP A 35 -15.43 9.30 -31.69
N PRO A 36 -15.88 10.04 -32.72
CA PRO A 36 -17.26 9.97 -33.19
C PRO A 36 -17.54 8.57 -33.76
N ALA A 37 -18.64 7.96 -33.33
CA ALA A 37 -19.07 6.68 -33.89
C ALA A 37 -19.37 6.83 -35.39
N PRO A 38 -18.93 5.90 -36.26
CA PRO A 38 -19.25 5.95 -37.68
C PRO A 38 -20.77 5.89 -37.87
N CYS A 39 -21.33 6.87 -38.58
CA CYS A 39 -22.76 6.90 -38.88
C CYS A 39 -23.16 5.68 -39.70
N GLU A 40 -24.25 5.00 -39.33
CA GLU A 40 -24.86 4.02 -40.22
C GLU A 40 -25.26 4.72 -41.52
N SER A 41 -24.72 4.25 -42.64
CA SER A 41 -24.93 4.83 -43.95
C SER A 41 -26.41 4.66 -44.37
N GLY A 42 -27.25 5.64 -44.01
CA GLY A 42 -28.67 5.57 -44.34
C GLY A 42 -29.57 6.70 -43.82
N SER A 43 -29.23 7.42 -42.76
CA SER A 43 -30.11 8.49 -42.25
C SER A 43 -29.62 9.88 -42.67
N LYS A 44 -29.97 10.29 -43.89
CA LYS A 44 -29.85 11.72 -44.30
C LYS A 44 -30.81 12.67 -43.57
N ASN A 45 -31.57 12.18 -42.59
CA ASN A 45 -32.51 12.94 -41.76
C ASN A 45 -32.43 12.50 -40.30
N ALA A 46 -31.26 12.60 -39.66
CA ALA A 46 -31.19 12.50 -38.20
C ALA A 46 -31.42 13.87 -37.55
N ASP A 47 -32.48 14.57 -37.95
CA ASP A 47 -32.99 15.74 -37.20
C ASP A 47 -33.87 15.22 -36.07
N PHE A 48 -33.24 14.66 -35.04
CA PHE A 48 -33.92 14.47 -33.77
C PHE A 48 -33.10 15.14 -32.68
N GLU A 49 -32.94 16.46 -32.82
CA GLU A 49 -32.59 17.33 -31.70
C GLU A 49 -33.62 17.07 -30.60
N ARG A 50 -33.24 16.26 -29.63
CA ARG A 50 -34.07 15.93 -28.48
C ARG A 50 -33.44 16.58 -27.27
N THR A 51 -34.22 17.45 -26.64
CA THR A 51 -33.85 17.99 -25.34
C THR A 51 -34.28 16.97 -24.29
N VAL A 52 -33.30 16.30 -23.68
CA VAL A 52 -33.55 15.40 -22.55
C VAL A 52 -33.14 16.10 -21.26
N HIS A 53 -33.87 15.84 -20.18
CA HIS A 53 -33.41 16.25 -18.86
C HIS A 53 -32.33 15.28 -18.42
N GLY A 54 -31.08 15.73 -18.41
CA GLY A 54 -29.91 14.89 -18.20
C GLY A 54 -29.01 15.44 -17.12
N GLU A 55 -28.27 14.54 -16.48
CA GLU A 55 -27.22 14.85 -15.53
C GLU A 55 -25.86 14.55 -16.16
N LEU A 56 -24.95 15.53 -16.13
CA LEU A 56 -23.55 15.31 -16.46
C LEU A 56 -22.76 15.17 -15.17
N VAL A 57 -22.20 13.97 -14.99
CA VAL A 57 -21.41 13.60 -13.83
C VAL A 57 -19.95 13.42 -14.22
N GLN A 58 -19.03 13.97 -13.41
CA GLN A 58 -17.60 13.72 -13.56
C GLN A 58 -17.10 12.91 -12.37
N GLN A 59 -16.49 11.76 -12.65
CA GLN A 59 -15.82 10.97 -11.64
C GLN A 59 -14.46 11.61 -11.30
N ARG A 60 -14.21 11.84 -10.01
CA ARG A 60 -12.93 12.37 -9.53
C ARG A 60 -11.81 11.39 -9.88
N LYS A 61 -10.83 11.85 -10.66
CA LYS A 61 -9.68 11.05 -11.11
C LYS A 61 -8.85 10.49 -9.94
N ASP A 62 -8.69 11.31 -8.90
CA ASP A 62 -7.91 10.96 -7.72
C ASP A 62 -8.78 11.06 -6.47
N ARG A 63 -8.75 10.02 -5.64
CA ARG A 63 -9.31 10.03 -4.28
C ARG A 63 -8.20 9.87 -3.25
N VAL A 64 -8.54 10.11 -1.99
CA VAL A 64 -7.61 9.92 -0.87
C VAL A 64 -8.06 8.72 -0.07
N THR A 65 -7.13 7.86 0.33
CA THR A 65 -7.36 6.73 1.23
C THR A 65 -6.34 6.74 2.37
N ASN A 66 -6.63 6.01 3.44
CA ASN A 66 -5.70 5.86 4.55
C ASN A 66 -4.85 4.60 4.36
N VAL A 67 -3.55 4.74 4.58
CA VAL A 67 -2.58 3.65 4.61
C VAL A 67 -2.06 3.53 6.03
N PHE A 68 -2.21 2.34 6.61
CA PHE A 68 -1.61 2.00 7.88
C PHE A 68 -0.19 1.48 7.65
N ARG A 69 0.79 2.03 8.36
CA ARG A 69 2.21 1.75 8.18
C ARG A 69 2.82 1.14 9.42
N CYS A 70 3.72 0.20 9.19
CA CYS A 70 4.56 -0.43 10.19
C CYS A 70 6.02 -0.32 9.75
N GLN A 71 6.82 0.37 10.56
CA GLN A 71 8.25 0.49 10.38
C GLN A 71 8.96 -0.12 11.58
N VAL A 72 9.94 -0.97 11.32
CA VAL A 72 10.76 -1.60 12.36
C VAL A 72 12.21 -1.50 11.95
N VAL A 73 13.04 -1.02 12.87
CA VAL A 73 14.50 -1.04 12.72
C VAL A 73 15.11 -1.81 13.89
N GLU A 74 16.10 -2.63 13.59
CA GLU A 74 16.84 -3.42 14.56
C GLU A 74 18.28 -2.93 14.65
N SER A 75 18.74 -2.71 15.89
CA SER A 75 20.16 -2.57 16.18
C SER A 75 20.64 -3.78 16.96
N ILE A 76 21.74 -4.39 16.53
CA ILE A 76 22.34 -5.57 17.15
C ILE A 76 23.69 -5.17 17.71
N MET A 77 23.92 -5.42 18.99
CA MET A 77 25.21 -5.24 19.64
C MET A 77 25.65 -6.55 20.27
N SER A 78 26.86 -7.00 19.94
CA SER A 78 27.49 -8.19 20.52
C SER A 78 28.72 -7.81 21.31
N GLN A 79 28.84 -8.34 22.52
CA GLN A 79 30.00 -8.16 23.39
C GLN A 79 30.70 -9.50 23.60
N TYR A 80 32.03 -9.47 23.54
CA TYR A 80 32.84 -10.65 23.84
C TYR A 80 32.88 -10.89 25.35
N CYS A 81 32.71 -12.14 25.75
CA CYS A 81 32.76 -12.53 27.15
C CYS A 81 34.18 -12.98 27.50
N GLY A 82 34.83 -12.18 28.34
CA GLY A 82 36.24 -12.30 28.67
C GLY A 82 36.50 -13.12 29.92
N MET A 83 37.73 -12.98 30.44
CA MET A 83 38.15 -13.66 31.66
C MET A 83 37.19 -13.33 32.82
N TRP A 84 36.85 -14.33 33.64
CA TRP A 84 35.87 -14.25 34.73
C TRP A 84 34.43 -13.93 34.27
N SER A 85 34.08 -14.29 33.04
CA SER A 85 32.75 -14.00 32.46
C SER A 85 32.45 -12.50 32.38
N ALA A 86 33.45 -11.63 32.39
CA ALA A 86 33.23 -10.20 32.28
C ALA A 86 32.80 -9.82 30.86
N ALA A 87 31.73 -9.02 30.72
CA ALA A 87 31.35 -8.42 29.45
C ALA A 87 32.46 -7.46 28.96
N GLY A 88 33.02 -7.75 27.80
CA GLY A 88 34.14 -7.02 27.20
C GLY A 88 33.70 -6.04 26.11
N VAL A 89 34.64 -5.75 25.21
CA VAL A 89 34.42 -4.83 24.08
C VAL A 89 33.37 -5.36 23.10
N VAL A 90 32.66 -4.43 22.47
CA VAL A 90 31.73 -4.73 21.36
C VAL A 90 32.52 -5.32 20.20
N ARG A 91 32.13 -6.51 19.73
CA ARG A 91 32.76 -7.20 18.58
C ARG A 91 31.94 -7.11 17.31
N TYR A 92 30.64 -6.96 17.45
CA TYR A 92 29.72 -6.82 16.34
C TYR A 92 28.70 -5.74 16.67
N LEU A 93 28.54 -4.79 15.75
CA LEU A 93 27.54 -3.75 15.84
C LEU A 93 26.88 -3.62 14.48
N LYS A 94 25.56 -3.79 14.46
CA LYS A 94 24.72 -3.44 13.32
C LYS A 94 23.75 -2.38 13.78
N PHE A 95 23.75 -1.25 13.11
CA PHE A 95 22.98 -0.08 13.55
C PHE A 95 21.78 0.14 12.65
N ARG A 96 20.59 0.16 13.27
CA ARG A 96 19.30 0.55 12.66
C ARG A 96 19.04 -0.08 11.30
N GLU A 97 19.19 -1.40 11.21
CA GLU A 97 18.83 -2.13 10.01
C GLU A 97 17.30 -2.24 9.89
N PRO A 98 16.69 -1.86 8.77
CA PRO A 98 15.27 -2.07 8.55
C PRO A 98 14.89 -3.54 8.55
N LYS A 99 13.79 -3.86 9.24
CA LYS A 99 13.23 -5.21 9.29
C LYS A 99 11.98 -5.29 8.44
N ASN A 100 11.89 -6.35 7.65
CA ASN A 100 10.70 -6.67 6.89
C ASN A 100 9.59 -7.10 7.85
N VAL A 101 8.46 -6.41 7.77
CA VAL A 101 7.24 -6.73 8.52
C VAL A 101 6.28 -7.42 7.57
N ASP A 102 5.72 -8.55 7.96
CA ASP A 102 4.71 -9.21 7.15
C ASP A 102 3.43 -8.34 7.06
N PRO A 103 2.83 -8.13 5.87
CA PRO A 103 1.61 -7.33 5.73
C PRO A 103 0.46 -7.79 6.63
N ALA A 104 0.30 -9.09 6.88
CA ALA A 104 -0.71 -9.61 7.80
C ALA A 104 -0.37 -9.32 9.28
N ALA A 105 0.91 -9.26 9.64
CA ALA A 105 1.32 -8.77 10.96
C ALA A 105 1.01 -7.27 11.12
N CYS A 106 1.22 -6.47 10.07
CA CYS A 106 0.93 -5.04 10.08
C CYS A 106 -0.59 -4.75 10.17
N ARG A 107 -1.44 -5.47 9.41
CA ARG A 107 -2.90 -5.38 9.54
C ARG A 107 -3.39 -5.74 10.95
N ARG A 108 -2.86 -6.83 11.54
CA ARG A 108 -3.20 -7.19 12.92
C ARG A 108 -2.75 -6.15 13.94
N ALA A 109 -1.63 -5.46 13.69
CA ALA A 109 -1.18 -4.38 14.55
C ALA A 109 -2.14 -3.18 14.55
N GLN A 110 -2.77 -2.88 13.40
CA GLN A 110 -3.83 -1.87 13.31
C GLN A 110 -5.02 -2.20 14.23
N GLU A 111 -5.44 -3.46 14.23
CA GLU A 111 -6.62 -3.90 15.01
C GLU A 111 -6.33 -4.09 16.50
N THR A 112 -5.13 -4.60 16.84
CA THR A 112 -4.83 -5.09 18.19
C THR A 112 -3.85 -4.24 18.97
N GLY A 113 -3.12 -3.33 18.32
CA GLY A 113 -2.00 -2.60 18.93
C GLY A 113 -0.79 -3.50 19.24
N ARG A 114 -0.71 -4.68 18.61
CA ARG A 114 0.38 -5.66 18.82
C ARG A 114 1.03 -6.03 17.50
N LEU A 115 2.34 -5.85 17.40
CA LEU A 115 3.13 -6.14 16.21
C LEU A 115 3.96 -7.40 16.41
N ALA A 116 3.82 -8.36 15.48
CA ALA A 116 4.65 -9.56 15.44
C ALA A 116 5.89 -9.33 14.57
N VAL A 117 7.08 -9.53 15.13
CA VAL A 117 8.38 -9.40 14.45
C VAL A 117 9.26 -10.58 14.87
N ASP A 118 9.81 -11.33 13.91
CA ASP A 118 10.69 -12.48 14.13
C ASP A 118 10.16 -13.49 15.18
N GLY A 119 8.86 -13.79 15.12
CA GLY A 119 8.20 -14.74 16.04
C GLY A 119 7.92 -14.20 17.45
N ARG A 120 8.25 -12.92 17.72
CA ARG A 120 7.96 -12.24 18.99
C ARG A 120 6.84 -11.22 18.80
N ILE A 121 6.07 -10.96 19.85
CA ILE A 121 4.95 -10.01 19.84
C ILE A 121 5.28 -8.84 20.74
N PHE A 122 5.17 -7.63 20.21
CA PHE A 122 5.44 -6.38 20.91
C PHE A 122 4.18 -5.53 20.95
N ASN A 123 3.94 -4.86 22.08
CA ASN A 123 2.91 -3.83 22.14
C ASN A 123 3.46 -2.58 21.44
N VAL A 124 2.65 -1.94 20.59
CA VAL A 124 3.03 -0.75 19.85
C VAL A 124 2.02 0.36 20.08
N THR A 125 2.51 1.60 20.13
CA THR A 125 1.67 2.78 20.31
C THR A 125 1.48 3.49 18.97
N LEU A 126 0.23 3.79 18.62
CA LEU A 126 -0.09 4.51 17.38
C LEU A 126 0.55 5.90 17.37
N GLY A 127 1.23 6.23 16.27
CA GLY A 127 1.87 7.52 16.04
C GLY A 127 3.21 7.73 16.76
N ALA A 128 3.60 6.83 17.69
CA ALA A 128 4.78 6.96 18.51
C ALA A 128 5.81 5.84 18.26
N TRP A 129 7.07 6.14 18.54
CA TRP A 129 8.13 5.13 18.55
C TRP A 129 8.03 4.30 19.84
N THR A 130 8.12 2.98 19.68
CA THR A 130 8.20 2.02 20.78
C THR A 130 9.52 1.28 20.68
N SER A 131 10.29 1.22 21.77
CA SER A 131 11.56 0.50 21.83
C SER A 131 11.43 -0.75 22.68
N SER A 132 12.01 -1.85 22.23
CA SER A 132 12.08 -3.10 22.99
C SER A 132 13.43 -3.75 22.83
N THR A 133 13.95 -4.29 23.93
CA THR A 133 15.29 -4.86 23.98
C THR A 133 15.23 -6.31 24.45
N TYR A 134 15.99 -7.19 23.81
CA TYR A 134 16.09 -8.59 24.21
C TYR A 134 17.45 -9.20 23.83
N PHE A 135 17.85 -10.27 24.51
CA PHE A 135 19.05 -11.02 24.15
C PHE A 135 18.74 -12.03 23.04
N ARG A 136 19.54 -12.00 21.97
CA ARG A 136 19.49 -12.98 20.87
C ARG A 136 20.21 -14.27 21.23
N THR A 137 21.34 -14.13 21.93
CA THR A 137 22.20 -15.24 22.36
C THR A 137 22.95 -14.80 23.61
N GLY A 138 23.16 -15.74 24.52
CA GLY A 138 23.68 -15.45 25.85
C GLY A 138 22.79 -14.47 26.62
N ASP A 139 23.30 -13.96 27.73
CA ASP A 139 22.67 -12.91 28.53
C ASP A 139 23.69 -12.25 29.47
N LEU A 140 23.24 -11.20 30.17
CA LEU A 140 23.99 -10.52 31.21
C LEU A 140 23.13 -10.49 32.47
N ASP A 141 23.69 -10.93 33.59
CA ASP A 141 23.05 -10.78 34.89
C ASP A 141 23.14 -9.32 35.38
N SER A 142 22.52 -9.03 36.54
CA SER A 142 22.54 -7.69 37.14
C SER A 142 23.94 -7.24 37.59
N GLY A 143 24.90 -8.16 37.72
CA GLY A 143 26.30 -7.91 38.03
C GLY A 143 27.18 -7.76 36.78
N SER A 144 26.60 -7.78 35.58
CA SER A 144 27.32 -7.83 34.30
C SER A 144 28.16 -9.10 34.09
N THR A 145 27.83 -10.19 34.80
CA THR A 145 28.33 -11.52 34.50
C THR A 145 27.70 -11.96 33.18
N CYS A 146 28.56 -12.25 32.20
CA CYS A 146 28.15 -12.78 30.92
C CYS A 146 27.94 -14.29 30.98
N HIS A 147 26.76 -14.69 30.52
CA HIS A 147 26.48 -16.05 30.11
C HIS A 147 26.65 -16.13 28.60
N GLU A 148 27.78 -16.70 28.17
CA GLU A 148 28.20 -16.68 26.78
C GLU A 148 27.49 -17.73 25.91
N SER A 149 27.40 -17.42 24.63
CA SER A 149 26.94 -18.33 23.59
C SER A 149 27.61 -17.95 22.26
N ASN A 150 27.21 -18.61 21.18
CA ASN A 150 27.67 -18.28 19.84
C ASN A 150 26.65 -17.39 19.14
N LEU A 151 27.14 -16.33 18.48
CA LEU A 151 26.35 -15.48 17.61
C LEU A 151 26.66 -15.84 16.16
N ASN A 152 25.63 -16.19 15.39
CA ASN A 152 25.74 -16.37 13.95
C ASN A 152 25.02 -15.21 13.24
N VAL A 153 25.75 -14.45 12.42
CA VAL A 153 25.17 -13.37 11.59
C VAL A 153 25.81 -13.44 10.21
N ASP A 154 24.97 -13.41 9.16
CA ASP A 154 25.41 -13.41 7.76
C ASP A 154 26.39 -14.54 7.40
N GLY A 155 26.22 -15.72 8.02
CA GLY A 155 27.07 -16.89 7.84
C GLY A 155 28.40 -16.86 8.62
N VAL A 156 28.71 -15.78 9.33
CA VAL A 156 29.88 -15.66 10.20
C VAL A 156 29.51 -16.05 11.63
N ARG A 157 30.32 -16.91 12.23
CA ARG A 157 30.20 -17.34 13.63
C ARG A 157 31.15 -16.54 14.51
N TYR A 158 30.59 -15.86 15.50
CA TYR A 158 31.31 -15.18 16.58
C TYR A 158 31.14 -16.00 17.86
N GLU A 159 32.24 -16.49 18.40
CA GLU A 159 32.24 -17.32 19.62
C GLU A 159 32.38 -16.48 20.88
N HIS A 160 31.92 -17.04 22.01
CA HIS A 160 32.02 -16.41 23.34
C HIS A 160 31.38 -15.01 23.37
N GLN A 161 30.13 -14.93 22.91
CA GLN A 161 29.38 -13.68 22.77
C GLN A 161 28.13 -13.66 23.64
N THR A 162 27.78 -12.47 24.11
CA THR A 162 26.40 -12.11 24.44
C THR A 162 25.93 -11.04 23.46
N ALA A 163 24.76 -11.24 22.86
CA ALA A 163 24.24 -10.33 21.84
C ALA A 163 22.84 -9.84 22.19
N GLN A 164 22.69 -8.52 22.16
CA GLN A 164 21.46 -7.83 22.46
C GLN A 164 20.91 -7.16 21.19
N SER A 165 19.62 -7.35 20.94
CA SER A 165 18.86 -6.63 19.92
C SER A 165 18.03 -5.54 20.57
N VAL A 166 18.04 -4.36 19.96
CA VAL A 166 17.13 -3.26 20.23
C VAL A 166 16.24 -3.07 19.00
N LEU A 167 14.95 -3.29 19.17
CA LEU A 167 13.94 -3.05 18.14
C LEU A 167 13.29 -1.70 18.41
N GLU A 168 13.35 -0.81 17.43
CA GLU A 168 12.58 0.42 17.42
C GLU A 168 11.46 0.29 16.39
N MET A 169 10.22 0.38 16.85
CA MET A 169 9.01 0.12 16.09
C MET A 169 8.16 1.38 16.06
N ARG A 170 7.58 1.69 14.90
CA ARG A 170 6.61 2.77 14.75
C ARG A 170 5.46 2.27 13.89
N VAL A 171 4.24 2.54 14.35
CA VAL A 171 3.03 2.32 13.56
C VAL A 171 2.23 3.61 13.46
N TRP A 172 1.71 3.95 12.29
CA TRP A 172 0.93 5.18 12.08
C TRP A 172 0.02 5.06 10.86
N GLU A 173 -0.94 5.97 10.77
CA GLU A 173 -1.77 6.14 9.57
C GLU A 173 -1.31 7.37 8.80
N GLU A 174 -1.33 7.26 7.47
CA GLU A 174 -1.09 8.38 6.58
C GLU A 174 -2.07 8.37 5.41
N SER A 175 -2.33 9.53 4.84
CA SER A 175 -3.17 9.65 3.66
C SER A 175 -2.37 9.40 2.38
N ALA A 176 -2.90 8.59 1.47
CA ALA A 176 -2.33 8.32 0.16
C ALA A 176 -3.32 8.67 -0.95
N ARG A 177 -2.79 9.01 -2.13
CA ARG A 177 -3.60 9.32 -3.32
C ARG A 177 -3.84 8.06 -4.12
N VAL A 178 -5.10 7.78 -4.45
CA VAL A 178 -5.50 6.66 -5.29
C VAL A 178 -5.96 7.20 -6.63
N ASN A 179 -5.40 6.67 -7.69
CA ASN A 179 -5.88 6.87 -9.05
C ASN A 179 -6.56 5.57 -9.50
N ASP A 180 -7.90 5.56 -9.44
CA ASP A 180 -8.69 4.37 -9.74
C ASP A 180 -8.59 3.99 -11.23
N MET A 181 -8.42 4.96 -12.15
CA MET A 181 -8.24 4.67 -13.59
C MET A 181 -6.89 4.00 -13.88
N ALA A 182 -5.83 4.40 -13.19
CA ALA A 182 -4.50 3.80 -13.33
C ALA A 182 -4.34 2.53 -12.46
N GLY A 183 -5.26 2.29 -11.52
CA GLY A 183 -5.16 1.18 -10.57
C GLY A 183 -3.96 1.32 -9.62
N THR A 184 -3.59 2.54 -9.25
CA THR A 184 -2.39 2.80 -8.42
C THR A 184 -2.69 3.63 -7.19
N ILE A 185 -1.91 3.38 -6.14
CA ILE A 185 -1.86 4.19 -4.92
C ILE A 185 -0.48 4.85 -4.81
N THR A 186 -0.44 6.12 -4.46
CA THR A 186 0.77 6.93 -4.31
C THR A 186 0.83 7.50 -2.90
N LEU A 187 1.88 7.15 -2.16
CA LEU A 187 2.12 7.63 -0.81
C LEU A 187 2.58 9.09 -0.80
N ILE A 188 2.62 9.70 0.39
CA ILE A 188 3.17 11.05 0.60
C ILE A 188 4.64 11.12 0.17
N SER A 189 5.38 10.03 0.36
CA SER A 189 6.77 9.90 -0.09
C SER A 189 6.94 9.88 -1.61
N GLY A 190 5.84 9.71 -2.37
CA GLY A 190 5.86 9.49 -3.82
C GLY A 190 6.03 8.03 -4.22
N LEU A 191 6.19 7.11 -3.26
CA LEU A 191 6.19 5.67 -3.54
C LEU A 191 4.85 5.27 -4.17
N GLN A 192 4.90 4.60 -5.31
CA GLN A 192 3.73 4.13 -6.02
C GLN A 192 3.62 2.61 -5.95
N ALA A 193 2.44 2.10 -5.64
CA ALA A 193 2.13 0.68 -5.61
C ALA A 193 0.83 0.40 -6.38
N ARG A 194 0.61 -0.87 -6.73
CA ARG A 194 -0.64 -1.30 -7.37
C ARG A 194 -1.74 -1.34 -6.32
N LEU A 195 -2.89 -0.73 -6.62
CA LEU A 195 -4.00 -0.58 -5.67
C LEU A 195 -4.55 -1.93 -5.18
N THR A 196 -4.55 -2.94 -6.05
CA THR A 196 -5.08 -4.30 -5.80
C THR A 196 -4.23 -5.14 -4.87
N ASP A 197 -2.97 -4.77 -4.64
CA ASP A 197 -2.04 -5.58 -3.84
C ASP A 197 -2.32 -5.41 -2.33
N LEU A 198 -3.09 -4.38 -1.95
CA LEU A 198 -3.54 -4.06 -0.59
C LEU A 198 -2.41 -3.89 0.43
N SER A 199 -1.18 -3.84 -0.07
CA SER A 199 0.04 -3.74 0.71
C SER A 199 1.24 -3.42 -0.17
N PHE A 200 2.27 -2.84 0.44
CA PHE A 200 3.63 -2.78 -0.10
C PHE A 200 4.63 -3.08 1.01
N MET A 201 5.84 -3.46 0.62
CA MET A 201 6.99 -3.60 1.51
C MET A 201 8.18 -2.88 0.89
N ASP A 202 8.78 -1.97 1.65
CA ASP A 202 9.96 -1.21 1.25
C ASP A 202 10.93 -1.11 2.44
N SER A 203 12.23 -1.15 2.18
CA SER A 203 13.24 -1.12 3.25
C SER A 203 13.33 0.23 3.96
N MET A 204 12.96 1.33 3.31
CA MET A 204 13.02 2.67 3.91
C MET A 204 11.67 3.06 4.51
N GLU A 205 10.59 2.83 3.75
CA GLU A 205 9.24 3.19 4.14
C GLU A 205 8.59 2.12 5.06
N GLY A 206 9.17 0.93 5.16
CA GLY A 206 8.59 -0.17 5.91
C GLY A 206 7.44 -0.82 5.16
N THR A 207 6.47 -1.34 5.89
CA THR A 207 5.31 -2.04 5.32
C THR A 207 4.07 -1.17 5.45
N GLY A 208 3.38 -0.94 4.34
CA GLY A 208 2.09 -0.25 4.33
C GLY A 208 0.97 -1.18 3.91
N VAL A 209 -0.21 -1.00 4.49
CA VAL A 209 -1.42 -1.77 4.18
C VAL A 209 -2.63 -0.84 4.08
N TRP A 210 -3.56 -1.15 3.20
CA TRP A 210 -4.81 -0.41 3.03
C TRP A 210 -5.96 -1.38 2.71
N SER A 211 -7.17 -0.93 2.92
CA SER A 211 -8.39 -1.61 2.49
C SER A 211 -8.73 -1.22 1.05
N HIS A 212 -9.24 -2.18 0.28
CA HIS A 212 -9.91 -1.85 -0.97
C HIS A 212 -11.38 -1.62 -0.66
N GLU A 213 -11.76 -0.37 -0.44
CA GLU A 213 -13.16 0.02 -0.50
C GLU A 213 -13.55 0.12 -1.97
N THR A 214 -14.15 -0.96 -2.49
CA THR A 214 -15.02 -0.89 -3.66
C THR A 214 -16.27 -0.16 -3.23
N HIS A 215 -16.23 1.18 -3.24
CA HIS A 215 -17.48 1.92 -3.11
C HIS A 215 -18.36 1.52 -4.30
N THR A 216 -19.51 0.90 -4.03
CA THR A 216 -20.50 0.51 -5.03
C THR A 216 -21.12 1.72 -5.74
N CYS A 217 -21.00 2.91 -5.16
CA CYS A 217 -21.23 4.19 -5.83
C CYS A 217 -19.95 5.03 -5.65
N PRO A 218 -19.34 5.59 -6.71
CA PRO A 218 -18.10 6.34 -6.58
C PRO A 218 -18.26 7.58 -5.69
N GLU A 219 -17.60 7.60 -4.53
CA GLU A 219 -17.43 8.79 -3.70
C GLU A 219 -16.46 9.75 -4.41
N GLY A 220 -17.01 10.50 -5.36
CA GLY A 220 -16.21 11.35 -6.25
C GLY A 220 -16.95 11.78 -7.49
N ILE A 221 -18.23 11.41 -7.65
CA ILE A 221 -19.06 11.98 -8.70
C ILE A 221 -19.39 13.43 -8.33
N VAL A 222 -18.88 14.36 -9.12
CA VAL A 222 -19.27 15.76 -9.07
C VAL A 222 -20.30 15.98 -10.18
N GLN A 223 -21.49 16.44 -9.80
CA GLN A 223 -22.50 16.90 -10.75
C GLN A 223 -21.99 18.19 -11.40
N LEU A 224 -21.63 18.11 -12.68
CA LEU A 224 -21.19 19.27 -13.46
C LEU A 224 -22.39 20.08 -13.96
N TYR A 225 -23.48 19.39 -14.29
CA TYR A 225 -24.67 20.01 -14.86
C TYR A 225 -25.90 19.15 -14.61
N LEU A 226 -27.02 19.80 -14.27
CA LEU A 226 -28.35 19.21 -14.21
C LEU A 226 -29.31 20.13 -14.96
N GLY A 227 -29.93 19.62 -16.02
CA GLY A 227 -30.80 20.45 -16.83
C GLY A 227 -31.11 19.88 -18.21
N PRO A 228 -31.72 20.69 -19.07
CA PRO A 228 -31.99 20.31 -20.46
C PRO A 228 -30.68 20.15 -21.25
N VAL A 229 -30.36 18.92 -21.64
CA VAL A 229 -29.23 18.57 -22.52
C VAL A 229 -29.77 18.31 -23.93
N LYS A 230 -29.18 18.99 -24.92
CA LYS A 230 -29.48 18.74 -26.33
C LYS A 230 -28.58 17.61 -26.82
N ILE A 231 -29.19 16.52 -27.23
CA ILE A 231 -28.49 15.37 -27.83
C ILE A 231 -28.79 15.41 -29.32
N PHE A 232 -27.72 15.37 -30.12
CA PHE A 232 -27.74 15.31 -31.58
C PHE A 232 -27.47 13.88 -32.03
#